data_AF-A0A3Q2YN58-F1
#
_entry.id   AF-A0A3Q2YN58-F1
#
_cell.length_a   1.000
_cell.length_b   1.000
_cell.length_c   1.000
_cell.angle_alpha   90.00
_cell.angle_beta   90.00
_cell.angle_gamma   90.00
#
_symmetry.space_group_name_H-M   'P 1'
#
loop_
_entity.id
_entity.type
_entity.pdbx_description
1 polymer ?
#
loop_
_entity_poly.entity_id
_entity_poly.type
_entity_poly.pdbx_seq_one_letter_code
_entity_poly.pdbx_strand_id
1 'polypeptide(L)'
;LCSSRSDDIIKWAARLLPQSLFVMYEQIHPQDPFGRIMQEHFLKLNSTLHALRQYPDTDAQRQRFLDKGWEQCVCLDMNEFFLRLIPDDERCRVEHLEPFDEYEVSFCVEIKKQTK
;
A
#
# COMPACT_ATOMS: atom_id res chain seq x y z
N LEU A 1 17.29 7.18 5.52
CA LEU A 1 17.27 7.89 4.23
C LEU A 1 15.83 8.30 3.93
N CYS A 2 15.61 9.54 3.52
CA CYS A 2 14.30 10.20 3.51
C CYS A 2 13.33 9.56 2.48
N SER A 3 12.06 9.44 2.87
CA SER A 3 10.90 9.17 2.00
C SER A 3 10.78 10.12 0.80
N SER A 4 11.53 11.23 0.78
CA SER A 4 11.58 12.19 -0.35
C SER A 4 11.93 11.56 -1.69
N ARG A 5 12.73 10.47 -1.73
CA ARG A 5 13.17 9.88 -3.00
C ARG A 5 12.06 9.10 -3.72
N SER A 6 11.19 8.41 -2.97
CA SER A 6 10.06 7.68 -3.58
C SER A 6 8.97 8.66 -4.03
N ASP A 7 8.79 9.76 -3.28
CA ASP A 7 7.96 10.89 -3.69
C ASP A 7 8.37 11.52 -5.02
N ASP A 8 9.68 11.65 -5.26
CA ASP A 8 10.20 12.16 -6.52
C ASP A 8 9.83 11.26 -7.71
N ILE A 9 9.82 9.94 -7.53
CA ILE A 9 9.42 8.98 -8.57
C ILE A 9 7.92 9.10 -8.86
N ILE A 10 7.09 9.17 -7.82
CA ILE A 10 5.63 9.34 -7.95
C ILE A 10 5.32 10.63 -8.72
N LYS A 11 5.98 11.74 -8.35
CA LYS A 11 5.83 13.04 -9.01
C LYS A 11 6.35 13.03 -10.45
N TRP A 12 7.49 12.38 -10.68
CA TRP A 12 8.07 12.23 -12.01
C TRP A 12 7.12 11.48 -12.94
N ALA A 13 6.52 10.38 -12.48
CA ALA A 13 5.58 9.58 -13.25
C ALA A 13 4.33 10.39 -13.62
N ALA A 14 3.73 11.10 -12.65
CA ALA A 14 2.59 11.98 -12.88
C ALA A 14 2.87 13.05 -13.95
N ARG A 15 4.08 13.62 -13.94
CA ARG A 15 4.44 14.71 -14.86
C ARG A 15 4.71 14.23 -16.28
N LEU A 16 5.33 13.07 -16.45
CA LEU A 16 5.86 12.65 -17.76
C LEU A 16 5.01 11.59 -18.46
N LEU A 17 4.10 10.92 -17.75
CA LEU A 17 3.32 9.80 -18.28
C LEU A 17 1.81 10.13 -18.28
N PRO A 18 1.29 10.79 -19.34
CA PRO A 18 -0.05 11.39 -19.35
C PRO A 18 -1.22 10.39 -19.29
N GLN A 19 -0.98 9.10 -19.55
CA GLN A 19 -1.96 8.02 -19.48
C GLN A 19 -1.31 6.78 -18.87
N SER A 20 -0.97 6.89 -17.59
CA SER A 20 -0.27 5.81 -16.88
C SER A 20 -1.13 5.18 -15.80
N LEU A 21 -0.74 3.93 -15.48
CA LEU A 21 -1.17 3.24 -14.28
C LEU A 21 0.00 3.17 -13.29
N PHE A 22 -0.16 3.68 -12.07
CA PHE A 22 0.78 3.40 -10.98
C PHE A 22 0.14 2.40 -10.01
N VAL A 23 0.82 1.27 -9.81
CA VAL A 23 0.42 0.24 -8.86
C VAL A 23 1.49 0.11 -7.79
N MET A 24 1.08 0.23 -6.53
CA MET A 24 1.99 0.15 -5.39
C MET A 24 1.46 -0.83 -4.36
N TYR A 25 2.34 -1.65 -3.81
CA TYR A 25 2.02 -2.53 -2.68
C TYR A 25 3.02 -2.26 -1.57
N GLU A 26 2.56 -1.68 -0.46
CA GLU A 26 3.45 -1.35 0.66
C GLU A 26 2.79 -1.49 2.03
N GLN A 27 3.63 -1.56 3.06
CA GLN A 27 3.21 -1.74 4.45
C GLN A 27 2.50 -0.48 4.97
N ILE A 28 1.52 -0.67 5.85
CA ILE A 28 0.82 0.39 6.60
C ILE A 28 0.71 0.01 8.08
N HIS A 29 0.05 0.86 8.87
CA HIS A 29 -0.23 0.71 10.30
C HIS A 29 1.00 0.44 11.18
N PRO A 30 2.02 1.33 11.20
CA PRO A 30 3.23 1.12 12.01
C PRO A 30 3.01 0.99 13.52
N GLN A 31 1.84 1.38 14.03
CA GLN A 31 1.59 1.52 15.47
C GLN A 31 0.80 0.36 16.08
N ASP A 32 0.24 -0.52 15.26
CA ASP A 32 -0.42 -1.73 15.75
C ASP A 32 0.64 -2.77 16.21
N PRO A 33 0.24 -3.85 16.90
CA PRO A 33 1.18 -4.86 17.39
C PRO A 33 2.05 -5.47 16.28
N PHE A 34 1.44 -5.85 15.15
CA PHE A 34 2.15 -6.42 14.01
C PHE A 34 3.16 -5.45 13.40
N GLY A 35 2.75 -4.21 13.15
CA GLY A 35 3.52 -3.13 12.56
C GLY A 35 4.71 -2.69 13.40
N ARG A 36 4.61 -2.78 14.74
CA ARG A 36 5.76 -2.60 15.63
C ARG A 36 6.78 -3.72 15.48
N ILE A 37 6.33 -4.97 15.50
CA ILE A 37 7.20 -6.15 15.31
C ILE A 37 7.88 -6.09 13.94
N MET A 38 7.12 -5.76 12.90
CA MET A 38 7.59 -5.59 11.53
C MET A 38 8.66 -4.50 11.43
N GLN A 39 8.44 -3.32 12.04
CA GLN A 39 9.45 -2.26 12.05
C GLN A 39 10.74 -2.70 12.74
N GLU A 40 10.65 -3.39 13.87
CA GLU A 40 11.83 -3.93 14.56
C GLU A 40 12.57 -4.96 13.73
N HIS A 41 11.84 -5.84 13.04
CA HIS A 41 12.40 -6.83 12.12
C HIS A 41 13.24 -6.16 11.03
N PHE A 42 12.66 -5.19 10.31
CA PHE A 42 13.35 -4.47 9.24
C PHE A 42 14.51 -3.60 9.76
N LEU A 43 14.41 -3.09 10.98
CA LEU A 43 15.50 -2.37 11.63
C LEU A 43 16.70 -3.29 11.91
N LYS A 44 16.47 -4.49 12.44
CA LYS A 44 17.52 -5.50 12.69
C LYS A 44 18.25 -5.92 11.41
N LEU A 45 17.56 -5.88 10.27
CA LEU A 45 18.11 -6.18 8.95
C LEU A 45 18.81 -4.98 8.27
N ASN A 46 18.95 -3.84 8.94
CA ASN A 46 19.44 -2.59 8.35
C ASN A 46 18.64 -2.12 7.12
N SER A 47 17.35 -2.44 7.06
CA SER A 47 16.45 -2.15 5.93
C SER A 47 15.21 -1.40 6.40
N THR A 48 15.41 -0.27 7.08
CA THR A 48 14.33 0.51 7.70
C THR A 48 13.24 0.94 6.69
N LEU A 49 11.98 0.69 7.04
CA LEU A 49 10.80 1.14 6.27
C LEU A 49 10.57 2.65 6.46
N HIS A 50 11.20 3.45 5.60
CA HIS A 50 11.18 4.91 5.74
C HIS A 50 9.85 5.57 5.37
N ALA A 51 9.15 5.06 4.35
CA ALA A 51 7.87 5.59 3.91
C ALA A 51 6.74 5.38 4.94
N LEU A 52 6.77 4.23 5.62
CA LEU A 52 5.76 3.79 6.58
C LEU A 52 5.49 4.82 7.71
N ARG A 53 6.50 5.55 8.17
CA ARG A 53 6.32 6.57 9.22
C ARG A 53 5.62 7.83 8.72
N GLN A 54 5.83 8.19 7.45
CA GLN A 54 5.23 9.38 6.85
C GLN A 54 3.85 9.10 6.26
N TYR A 55 3.64 7.87 5.78
CA TYR A 55 2.39 7.41 5.17
C TYR A 55 1.89 6.17 5.91
N PRO A 56 1.38 6.35 7.14
CA PRO A 56 1.07 5.25 8.05
C PRO A 56 -0.22 4.49 7.72
N ASP A 57 -1.07 5.01 6.85
CA ASP A 57 -2.38 4.43 6.56
C ASP A 57 -2.81 4.71 5.11
N THR A 58 -3.94 4.13 4.71
CA THR A 58 -4.46 4.22 3.34
C THR A 58 -4.79 5.66 2.96
N ASP A 59 -5.26 6.48 3.89
CA ASP A 59 -5.56 7.90 3.64
C ASP A 59 -4.30 8.73 3.43
N ALA A 60 -3.25 8.49 4.22
CA ALA A 60 -1.97 9.17 4.04
C ALA A 60 -1.30 8.79 2.70
N GLN A 61 -1.39 7.52 2.29
CA GLN A 61 -0.95 7.09 0.96
C GLN A 61 -1.79 7.72 -0.16
N ARG A 62 -3.10 7.79 0.05
CA ARG A 62 -4.01 8.45 -0.89
C ARG A 62 -3.63 9.90 -1.11
N GLN A 63 -3.45 10.64 -0.01
CA GLN A 63 -3.07 12.04 -0.04
C GLN A 63 -1.70 12.25 -0.66
N ARG A 64 -0.73 11.37 -0.36
CA ARG A 64 0.62 11.40 -0.93
C ARG A 64 0.59 11.52 -2.45
N PHE A 65 -0.16 10.67 -3.14
CA PHE A 65 -0.18 10.72 -4.60
C PHE A 65 -0.96 11.92 -5.14
N LEU A 66 -2.06 12.32 -4.51
CA LEU A 66 -2.81 13.51 -4.89
C LEU A 66 -1.91 14.76 -4.82
N ASP A 67 -1.14 14.89 -3.73
CA ASP A 67 -0.17 15.98 -3.53
C ASP A 67 0.97 15.97 -4.56
N LYS A 68 1.24 14.81 -5.19
CA LYS A 68 2.27 14.65 -6.21
C LYS A 68 1.76 14.77 -7.64
N GLY A 69 0.52 15.22 -7.82
CA GLY A 69 -0.04 15.59 -9.13
C GLY A 69 -0.82 14.49 -9.82
N TRP A 70 -1.17 13.40 -9.12
CA TRP A 70 -2.12 12.42 -9.64
C TRP A 70 -3.56 12.91 -9.44
N GLU A 71 -4.39 12.78 -10.46
CA GLU A 71 -5.78 13.26 -10.42
C GLU A 71 -6.70 12.39 -9.54
N GLN A 72 -6.51 11.08 -9.59
CA GLN A 72 -7.36 10.11 -8.89
C GLN A 72 -6.50 9.12 -8.11
N CYS A 73 -7.03 8.62 -6.99
CA CYS A 73 -6.36 7.67 -6.12
C CYS A 73 -7.35 6.66 -5.56
N VAL A 74 -7.01 5.37 -5.66
CA VAL A 74 -7.65 4.32 -4.87
C VAL A 74 -6.54 3.57 -4.14
N CYS A 75 -6.61 3.57 -2.82
CA CYS A 75 -5.77 2.76 -1.94
C CYS A 75 -6.71 1.94 -1.06
N LEU A 76 -6.48 0.64 -1.03
CA LEU A 76 -7.24 -0.33 -0.24
C LEU A 76 -6.25 -1.08 0.62
N ASP A 77 -6.59 -1.36 1.87
CA ASP A 77 -5.85 -2.36 2.63
C ASP A 77 -6.14 -3.79 2.12
N MET A 78 -5.33 -4.76 2.52
CA MET A 78 -5.46 -6.14 2.06
C MET A 78 -6.76 -6.82 2.48
N ASN A 79 -7.33 -6.43 3.61
CA ASN A 79 -8.62 -6.96 4.05
C ASN A 79 -9.74 -6.43 3.16
N GLU A 80 -9.74 -5.13 2.85
CA GLU A 80 -10.66 -4.53 1.89
C GLU A 80 -10.50 -5.14 0.50
N PHE A 81 -9.26 -5.31 0.03
CA PHE A 81 -8.97 -5.94 -1.25
C PHE A 81 -9.55 -7.37 -1.30
N PHE A 82 -9.25 -8.18 -0.27
CA PHE A 82 -9.74 -9.56 -0.19
C PHE A 82 -11.28 -9.58 -0.15
N LEU A 83 -11.91 -8.84 0.75
CA LEU A 83 -13.35 -8.90 0.97
C LEU A 83 -14.19 -8.27 -0.14
N ARG A 84 -13.68 -7.25 -0.83
CA ARG A 84 -14.46 -6.45 -1.79
C ARG A 84 -14.13 -6.76 -3.25
N LEU A 85 -12.91 -7.17 -3.56
CA LEU A 85 -12.46 -7.36 -4.95
C LEU A 85 -12.26 -8.82 -5.35
N ILE A 86 -12.11 -9.74 -4.39
CA ILE A 86 -12.00 -11.17 -4.69
C ILE A 86 -13.41 -11.80 -4.72
N PRO A 87 -13.80 -12.47 -5.82
CA PRO A 87 -15.07 -13.19 -5.91
C PRO A 87 -15.28 -14.22 -4.81
N ASP A 88 -16.53 -14.44 -4.42
CA ASP A 88 -16.90 -15.35 -3.32
C ASP A 88 -16.42 -16.79 -3.55
N ASP A 89 -16.50 -17.28 -4.79
CA ASP A 89 -16.01 -18.61 -5.16
C ASP A 89 -14.50 -18.75 -4.98
N GLU A 90 -13.73 -17.71 -5.32
CA GLU A 90 -12.29 -17.69 -5.09
C GLU A 90 -11.94 -17.55 -3.60
N ARG A 91 -12.67 -16.74 -2.84
CA ARG A 91 -12.49 -16.66 -1.38
C ARG A 91 -12.77 -18.00 -0.71
N CYS A 92 -13.89 -18.63 -1.04
CA CYS A 92 -14.22 -19.96 -0.56
C CYS A 92 -13.14 -20.97 -0.96
N ARG A 93 -12.68 -20.96 -2.22
CA ARG A 93 -11.62 -21.88 -2.67
C ARG A 93 -10.34 -21.72 -1.84
N VAL A 94 -9.92 -20.49 -1.56
CA VAL A 94 -8.70 -20.20 -0.77
C VAL A 94 -8.87 -20.60 0.69
N GLU A 95 -10.01 -20.27 1.32
CA GLU A 95 -10.30 -20.62 2.72
C GLU A 95 -10.35 -22.14 2.97
N HIS A 96 -10.60 -22.96 1.94
CA HIS A 96 -10.58 -24.42 2.05
C HIS A 96 -9.19 -25.04 1.88
N LEU A 97 -8.18 -24.28 1.43
CA LEU A 97 -6.81 -24.79 1.28
C LEU A 97 -6.11 -24.91 2.63
N GLU A 98 -6.26 -23.89 3.48
CA GLU A 98 -5.68 -23.85 4.82
C GLU A 98 -6.49 -22.91 5.74
N PRO A 99 -6.62 -23.23 7.04
CA PRO A 99 -7.15 -22.28 8.01
C PRO A 99 -6.25 -21.04 8.10
N PHE A 100 -6.85 -19.85 8.03
CA PHE A 100 -6.14 -18.57 8.12
C PHE A 100 -6.39 -17.90 9.48
N ASP A 101 -5.33 -17.46 10.16
CA ASP A 101 -5.39 -16.78 11.47
C ASP A 101 -4.74 -15.37 11.48
N GLU A 102 -4.12 -14.93 10.39
CA GLU A 102 -3.34 -13.69 10.31
C GLU A 102 -4.12 -12.48 9.74
N TYR A 103 -5.31 -12.20 10.27
CA TYR A 103 -6.17 -11.09 9.80
C TYR A 103 -5.60 -9.68 10.03
N GLU A 104 -4.51 -9.56 10.81
CA GLU A 104 -3.86 -8.27 11.13
C GLU A 104 -2.85 -7.80 10.06
N VAL A 105 -2.69 -8.55 8.96
CA VAL A 105 -1.72 -8.24 7.91
C VAL A 105 -2.15 -7.02 7.11
N SER A 106 -1.47 -5.90 7.37
CA SER A 106 -1.84 -4.59 6.84
C SER A 106 -0.87 -4.10 5.76
N PHE A 107 -1.23 -4.36 4.50
CA PHE A 107 -0.59 -3.76 3.34
C PHE A 107 -1.65 -2.98 2.54
N CYS A 108 -1.27 -1.88 1.89
CA CYS A 108 -2.13 -1.24 0.89
C CYS A 108 -1.73 -1.66 -0.53
N VAL A 109 -2.74 -1.95 -1.37
CA VAL A 109 -2.61 -1.98 -2.83
C VAL A 109 -3.15 -0.67 -3.40
N GLU A 110 -2.35 -0.03 -4.24
CA GLU A 110 -2.74 1.14 -4.99
C GLU A 110 -2.93 0.80 -6.45
N ILE A 111 -3.99 1.32 -7.07
CA ILE A 111 -4.21 1.24 -8.53
C ILE A 111 -4.66 2.63 -8.97
N LYS A 112 -3.81 3.33 -9.72
CA LYS A 112 -4.14 4.65 -10.28
C LYS A 112 -4.02 4.71 -11.78
N LYS A 113 -5.14 4.79 -12.49
CA LYS A 113 -5.22 5.07 -13.93
C LYS A 113 -5.53 6.55 -14.14
N GLN A 114 -4.88 7.17 -15.11
CA GLN A 114 -5.32 8.43 -15.70
C GLN A 114 -5.88 8.17 -17.10
N THR A 115 -7.06 8.70 -17.34
CA THR A 115 -7.63 8.88 -18.69
C THR A 115 -8.15 10.31 -18.76
N LYS A 116 -7.62 11.09 -19.72
CA LYS A 116 -8.56 11.77 -20.61
C LYS A 116 -9.33 10.72 -21.38
#